data_AF-M1YK64-F1
#
_entry.id   AF-M1YK64-F1
#
_cell.length_a   1.000
_cell.length_b   1.000
_cell.length_c   1.000
_cell.angle_alpha   90.00
_cell.angle_beta   90.00
_cell.angle_gamma   90.00
#
_symmetry.space_group_name_H-M   'P 1'
#
loop_
_entity.id
_entity.type
_entity.pdbx_description
1 polymer ?
#
loop_
_entity_poly.entity_id
_entity_poly.type
_entity_poly.pdbx_seq_one_letter_code
_entity_poly.pdbx_strand_id
1 'polypeptide(L)'
;MNNSVVPMILFLGCALTLASCGPAKDYQAYRDQAGQGEQIFDRHFDLCYQMAYQKIKPIEGSSGAGQRLNWKREEFQRCMLDHNWVLK
;
A
#
# COMPACT_ATOMS: atom_id res chain seq x y z
N MET A 1 8.66 16.74 45.75
CA MET A 1 8.08 17.42 44.58
C MET A 1 8.92 17.04 43.36
N ASN A 2 8.66 15.89 42.72
CA ASN A 2 9.39 15.45 41.52
C ASN A 2 8.39 15.19 40.39
N ASN A 3 7.83 16.26 39.81
CA ASN A 3 6.74 16.18 38.81
C ASN A 3 7.08 16.88 37.48
N SER A 4 8.35 16.90 37.04
CA SER A 4 8.73 17.59 35.80
C SER A 4 9.24 16.68 34.68
N VAL A 5 9.37 15.37 34.89
CA VAL A 5 9.90 14.43 33.88
C VAL A 5 8.81 13.73 33.07
N VAL A 6 7.56 13.76 33.53
CA VAL A 6 6.42 13.07 32.92
C VAL A 6 5.94 13.69 31.60
N PRO A 7 5.90 15.03 31.40
CA PRO A 7 5.25 15.58 30.20
C PRO A 7 6.08 15.44 28.92
N MET A 8 7.39 15.19 29.03
CA MET A 8 8.29 15.12 27.86
C MET A 8 8.26 13.75 27.16
N ILE A 9 7.97 12.67 27.90
CA ILE A 9 7.86 11.30 27.36
C ILE A 9 6.53 11.10 26.62
N LEU A 10 5.48 11.80 27.03
CA LEU A 10 4.15 11.74 26.40
C LEU A 10 4.09 12.37 25.01
N PHE A 11 4.88 13.43 24.76
CA PHE A 11 4.93 14.08 23.43
C PHE A 11 5.71 13.27 22.39
N LEU A 12 6.73 12.51 22.81
CA LEU A 12 7.52 11.67 21.89
C LEU A 12 6.77 10.40 21.46
N GLY A 13 5.83 9.92 22.27
CA GLY A 13 5.02 8.73 21.97
C GLY A 13 4.00 8.92 20.84
N CYS A 14 3.41 10.11 20.70
CA CYS A 14 2.44 10.40 19.64
C CYS A 14 3.05 10.61 18.25
N ALA A 15 4.35 10.91 18.15
CA ALA A 15 5.00 11.13 16.86
C ALA A 15 5.25 9.81 16.09
N LEU A 16 5.30 8.67 16.77
CA LEU A 16 5.61 7.36 16.18
C LEU A 16 4.39 6.64 15.59
N THR A 17 3.16 7.05 15.92
CA THR A 17 1.94 6.37 15.44
C THR A 17 1.53 6.78 14.02
N LEU A 18 2.21 7.76 13.41
CA LEU A 18 1.96 8.23 12.05
C LEU A 18 2.79 7.50 10.97
N ALA A 19 3.62 6.54 11.36
CA ALA A 19 4.65 5.96 10.48
C ALA A 19 4.16 4.88 9.49
N SER A 20 2.86 4.59 9.37
CA SER A 20 2.39 3.57 8.41
C SER A 20 1.03 3.89 7.81
N CYS A 21 0.91 5.02 7.11
CA CYS A 21 -0.19 5.22 6.16
C CYS A 21 0.17 4.50 4.84
N GLY A 22 0.00 3.18 4.83
CA GLY A 22 0.10 2.36 3.63
C GLY A 22 -1.26 2.21 2.92
N PRO A 23 -1.28 1.76 1.66
CA PRO A 23 -2.52 1.31 1.04
C PRO A 23 -3.17 0.21 1.91
N ALA A 24 -4.49 0.28 2.08
CA ALA A 24 -5.23 -0.75 2.81
C ALA A 24 -5.08 -2.10 2.09
N LYS A 25 -4.46 -3.06 2.77
CA LYS A 25 -4.38 -4.45 2.32
C LYS A 25 -5.65 -5.16 2.77
N ASP A 26 -6.43 -5.64 1.81
CA ASP A 26 -7.65 -6.38 2.10
C ASP A 26 -7.54 -7.77 1.46
N TYR A 27 -6.99 -8.73 2.20
CA TYR A 27 -6.90 -10.12 1.75
C TYR A 27 -8.28 -10.70 1.43
N GLN A 28 -9.33 -10.28 2.16
CA GLN A 28 -10.68 -10.80 1.99
C GLN A 28 -11.31 -10.35 0.68
N ALA A 29 -10.91 -9.20 0.13
CA ALA A 29 -11.32 -8.75 -1.19
C ALA A 29 -10.76 -9.62 -2.34
N TYR A 30 -9.78 -10.49 -2.08
CA TYR A 30 -9.16 -11.33 -3.10
C TYR A 30 -9.45 -12.81 -2.89
N ARG A 31 -9.55 -13.52 -4.01
CA ARG A 31 -9.56 -14.97 -4.09
C ARG A 31 -8.12 -15.43 -4.34
N ASP A 32 -7.64 -16.25 -3.41
CA ASP A 32 -6.40 -16.98 -3.52
C ASP A 32 -6.59 -18.19 -4.43
N GLN A 33 -6.15 -18.11 -5.69
CA GLN A 33 -6.32 -19.23 -6.62
C GLN A 33 -5.29 -20.34 -6.40
N ALA A 34 -4.14 -20.03 -5.77
CA ALA A 34 -3.04 -20.96 -5.60
C ALA A 34 -2.89 -21.48 -4.15
N GLY A 35 -3.74 -21.02 -3.22
CA GLY A 35 -3.71 -21.42 -1.81
C GLY A 35 -2.46 -20.95 -1.07
N GLN A 36 -1.94 -19.76 -1.43
CA GLN A 36 -0.69 -19.20 -0.92
C GLN A 36 -0.80 -18.60 0.49
N GLY A 37 -2.00 -18.17 0.88
CA GLY A 37 -2.29 -17.57 2.18
C GLY A 37 -1.96 -16.08 2.29
N GLU A 38 -2.42 -15.49 3.41
CA GLU A 38 -2.39 -14.05 3.69
C GLU A 38 -0.97 -13.47 3.76
N GLN A 39 -0.01 -14.21 4.30
CA GLN A 39 1.38 -13.72 4.40
C GLN A 39 2.03 -13.53 3.03
N ILE A 40 1.69 -14.37 2.05
CA ILE A 40 2.19 -14.26 0.68
C ILE A 40 1.44 -13.15 -0.06
N PHE A 41 0.13 -13.01 0.19
CA PHE A 41 -0.66 -11.89 -0.32
C PHE A 41 -0.03 -10.54 0.03
N ASP A 42 0.31 -10.31 1.30
CA ASP A 42 0.89 -9.04 1.75
C ASP A 42 2.17 -8.66 1.02
N ARG A 43 3.00 -9.67 0.72
CA ARG A 43 4.25 -9.49 -0.03
C ARG A 43 3.96 -9.16 -1.49
N HIS A 44 3.08 -9.91 -2.15
CA HIS A 44 2.71 -9.64 -3.55
C HIS A 44 2.01 -8.30 -3.70
N PHE A 45 1.13 -7.94 -2.77
CA PHE A 45 0.46 -6.66 -2.73
C PHE A 45 1.46 -5.50 -2.68
N ASP A 46 2.44 -5.55 -1.77
CA ASP A 46 3.47 -4.51 -1.66
C ASP A 46 4.31 -4.41 -2.95
N LEU A 47 4.69 -5.56 -3.51
CA LEU A 47 5.49 -5.63 -4.73
C LEU A 47 4.75 -5.01 -5.92
N CYS A 48 3.50 -5.41 -6.13
CA CYS A 48 2.63 -4.88 -7.19
C CYS A 48 2.31 -3.40 -6.98
N TYR A 49 2.09 -2.98 -5.73
CA TYR A 49 1.84 -1.59 -5.40
C TYR A 49 3.06 -0.71 -5.71
N GLN A 50 4.25 -1.14 -5.33
CA GLN A 50 5.49 -0.42 -5.65
C GLN A 50 5.72 -0.32 -7.16
N MET A 51 5.48 -1.41 -7.90
CA MET A 51 5.60 -1.41 -9.35
C MET A 51 4.64 -0.43 -10.02
N ALA A 52 3.35 -0.49 -9.68
CA ALA A 52 2.32 0.32 -10.33
C ALA A 52 2.31 1.78 -9.86
N TYR A 53 2.57 2.05 -8.58
CA TYR A 53 2.37 3.36 -7.99
C TYR A 53 3.67 4.14 -7.70
N GLN A 54 4.81 3.45 -7.47
CA GLN A 54 6.08 4.10 -7.11
C GLN A 54 7.09 4.19 -8.25
N LYS A 55 7.08 3.28 -9.22
CA LYS A 55 7.91 3.42 -10.43
C LYS A 55 7.16 4.22 -11.50
N ILE A 56 7.88 5.17 -12.09
CA ILE A 56 7.50 6.05 -13.23
C ILE A 56 6.80 7.37 -12.83
N LYS A 57 7.56 8.47 -12.91
CA LYS A 57 7.05 9.80 -13.23
C LYS A 57 6.63 9.77 -14.70
N PRO A 58 5.34 9.76 -15.07
CA PRO A 58 5.00 9.93 -16.48
C PRO A 58 5.41 11.33 -16.91
N ILE A 59 5.95 11.39 -18.13
CA ILE A 59 6.46 12.57 -18.83
C ILE A 59 5.46 13.73 -18.68
N GLU A 60 5.96 14.92 -18.37
CA GLU A 60 5.16 16.13 -18.19
C GLU A 60 4.37 16.43 -19.47
N GLY A 61 3.06 16.24 -19.39
CA GLY A 61 2.10 16.55 -20.42
C GLY A 61 0.70 16.45 -19.85
N SER A 62 -0.13 17.46 -20.11
CA SER A 62 -1.47 17.72 -19.54
C SER A 62 -2.54 16.62 -19.81
N SER A 63 -2.15 15.40 -20.14
CA SER A 63 -3.08 14.29 -20.36
C SER A 63 -3.49 13.67 -19.01
N GLY A 64 -4.62 14.16 -18.51
CA GLY A 64 -5.56 13.53 -17.57
C GLY A 64 -4.99 12.74 -16.38
N ALA A 65 -5.02 13.36 -15.19
CA ALA A 65 -4.78 12.65 -13.92
C ALA A 65 -5.63 11.36 -13.77
N GLY A 66 -6.86 11.35 -14.30
CA GLY A 66 -7.73 10.17 -14.31
C GLY A 66 -7.19 9.00 -15.15
N GLN A 67 -6.66 9.28 -16.35
CA GLN A 67 -6.07 8.24 -17.20
C GLN A 67 -4.82 7.63 -16.56
N ARG A 68 -4.01 8.47 -15.89
CA ARG A 68 -2.83 8.03 -15.12
C ARG A 68 -3.23 7.11 -13.97
N LEU A 69 -4.27 7.48 -13.21
CA LEU A 69 -4.77 6.64 -12.11
C LEU A 69 -5.35 5.31 -12.63
N ASN A 70 -6.05 5.34 -13.77
CA ASN A 70 -6.59 4.13 -14.38
C ASN A 70 -5.48 3.19 -14.85
N TRP A 71 -4.45 3.71 -15.52
CA TRP A 71 -3.28 2.93 -15.93
C TRP A 71 -2.58 2.29 -14.73
N LYS A 72 -2.35 3.05 -13.65
CA LYS A 72 -1.76 2.50 -12.41
C LYS A 72 -2.62 1.39 -11.81
N ARG A 73 -3.94 1.55 -11.84
CA ARG A 73 -4.88 0.53 -11.35
C ARG A 73 -4.81 -0.75 -12.20
N GLU A 74 -4.83 -0.61 -13.52
CA GLU A 74 -4.72 -1.74 -14.45
C GLU A 74 -3.41 -2.50 -14.28
N GLU A 75 -2.30 -1.78 -14.14
CA GLU A 75 -0.98 -2.39 -13.92
C GLU A 75 -0.92 -3.16 -12.60
N PHE A 76 -1.48 -2.57 -11.53
CA PHE A 76 -1.59 -3.24 -10.23
C PHE A 76 -2.45 -4.51 -10.31
N GLN A 77 -3.61 -4.44 -10.96
CA GLN A 77 -4.50 -5.59 -11.11
C GLN A 77 -3.85 -6.72 -11.92
N ARG A 78 -3.12 -6.38 -13.00
CA ARG A 78 -2.39 -7.37 -13.79
C ARG A 78 -1.31 -8.08 -12.96
N CYS A 79 -0.52 -7.33 -12.20
CA CYS A 79 0.49 -7.91 -11.33
C CYS A 79 -0.11 -8.84 -10.27
N MET A 80 -1.22 -8.45 -9.64
CA MET A 80 -1.91 -9.30 -8.67
C MET A 80 -2.42 -10.60 -9.32
N LEU A 81 -2.97 -10.50 -10.54
CA LEU A 81 -3.44 -11.64 -11.30
C LEU A 81 -2.30 -12.60 -11.67
N ASP A 82 -1.15 -12.09 -12.10
CA ASP A 82 0.05 -12.90 -12.39
C ASP A 82 0.55 -13.66 -11.15
N HIS A 83 0.27 -13.11 -9.96
CA HIS A 83 0.54 -13.74 -8.67
C HIS A 83 -0.60 -14.63 -8.14
N ASN A 84 -1.62 -14.93 -8.96
CA ASN A 84 -2.79 -15.78 -8.64
C ASN A 84 -3.80 -15.15 -7.66
N TRP A 85 -3.86 -13.82 -7.62
CA TRP A 85 -4.80 -13.06 -6.81
C TRP A 85 -5.87 -12.41 -7.69
N VAL A 86 -7.13 -12.83 -7.51
CA VAL A 86 -8.27 -12.32 -8.28
C VAL A 86 -9.20 -11.54 -7.36
N LEU A 87 -9.60 -10.34 -7.74
CA LEU A 87 -10.63 -9.59 -7.02
C LEU A 87 -11.95 -10.38 -7.01
N LYS A 88 -12.60 -10.48 -5.84
CA LYS A 88 -13.90 -11.14 -5.68
C LYS A 88 -15.04 -10.29 -6.24
#